data_AF-A0A920FW05-F1
#
_entry.id   AF-A0A920FW05-F1
#
_cell.length_a   1.000
_cell.length_b   1.000
_cell.length_c   1.000
_cell.angle_alpha   90.00
_cell.angle_beta   90.00
_cell.angle_gamma   90.00
#
_symmetry.space_group_name_H-M   'P 1'
#
loop_
_entity.id
_entity.type
_entity.pdbx_description
1 polymer ?
#
loop_
_entity_poly.entity_id
_entity_poly.type
_entity_poly.pdbx_seq_one_letter_code
_entity_poly.pdbx_strand_id
1 'polypeptide(L)' 'MSIFQNHWLEFVEPLREKMLDYDLIWNSMGECGALRTPEDAKLDSNFYKDALRYARFIRDRYTILDLAGDSNQLDGLINV' A
#
# COMPACT_ATOMS: atom_id res chain seq x y z
N MET A 1 -11.87 24.57 -12.22
CA MET A 1 -11.70 23.81 -10.96
C MET A 1 -12.51 22.53 -11.09
N SER A 2 -11.91 21.35 -10.93
CA SER A 2 -12.70 20.10 -10.92
C SER A 2 -13.41 19.96 -9.58
N ILE A 3 -14.55 19.26 -9.54
CA ILE A 3 -15.31 18.97 -8.31
C ILE A 3 -14.40 18.34 -7.24
N PHE A 4 -13.45 17.51 -7.65
CA PHE A 4 -12.49 16.87 -6.75
C PHE A 4 -11.57 17.87 -6.03
N GLN A 5 -11.18 18.98 -6.66
CA GLN A 5 -10.31 19.96 -6.00
C GLN A 5 -10.97 20.64 -4.80
N ASN A 6 -12.28 20.82 -4.83
CA ASN A 6 -13.02 21.54 -3.79
C ASN A 6 -13.61 20.61 -2.72
N HIS A 7 -13.83 19.33 -3.06
CA HIS A 7 -14.51 18.36 -2.19
C HIS A 7 -13.64 17.15 -1.81
N TRP A 8 -12.33 17.19 -2.04
CA TRP A 8 -11.43 16.05 -1.77
C TRP A 8 -11.55 15.54 -0.32
N LEU A 9 -11.58 16.44 0.66
CA LEU A 9 -11.68 16.06 2.07
C LEU A 9 -13.01 15.40 2.41
N GLU A 10 -14.12 15.86 1.82
CA GLU A 10 -15.45 15.27 2.01
C GLU A 10 -15.50 13.83 1.46
N PHE A 11 -14.66 13.49 0.49
CA PHE A 11 -14.53 12.15 -0.06
C PHE A 11 -13.60 11.25 0.78
N VAL A 12 -12.46 11.78 1.23
CA VAL A 12 -11.41 10.98 1.88
C VAL A 12 -11.67 10.71 3.35
N GLU A 13 -12.23 11.67 4.09
CA GLU A 13 -12.41 11.51 5.54
C GLU A 13 -13.34 10.33 5.91
N PRO A 14 -14.50 10.13 5.26
CA PRO A 14 -15.33 8.95 5.52
C PRO A 14 -14.62 7.62 5.22
N LEU A 15 -13.71 7.61 4.24
CA LEU A 15 -12.91 6.43 3.93
C LEU A 15 -11.85 6.18 5.01
N ARG A 16 -11.17 7.23 5.49
CA ARG A 16 -10.18 7.13 6.56
C ARG A 16 -10.79 6.58 7.85
N GLU A 17 -11.99 7.00 8.22
CA GLU A 17 -12.71 6.47 9.39
C GLU A 17 -12.99 4.96 9.31
N LYS A 18 -13.04 4.39 8.10
CA LYS A 18 -13.26 2.95 7.88
C LYS A 18 -11.96 2.16 7.67
N MET A 19 -10.85 2.85 7.41
CA MET A 19 -9.56 2.20 7.26
C MET A 19 -9.04 1.77 8.63
N LEU A 20 -8.42 0.60 8.67
CA LEU A 20 -7.66 0.19 9.85
C LEU A 20 -6.39 1.05 9.94
N ASP A 21 -6.08 1.45 11.17
CA ASP A 21 -4.86 2.19 11.47
C ASP A 21 -3.62 1.34 11.16
N TYR A 22 -2.63 1.97 10.53
CA TYR A 22 -1.39 1.30 10.14
C TYR A 22 -0.61 0.79 11.36
N ASP A 23 -0.46 1.61 12.40
CA ASP A 23 0.29 1.25 13.61
C ASP A 23 -0.41 0.12 14.35
N LEU A 24 -1.74 0.08 14.34
CA LEU A 24 -2.49 -1.05 14.88
C LEU A 24 -2.11 -2.36 14.18
N ILE A 25 -2.14 -2.39 12.84
CA ILE A 25 -1.76 -3.59 12.08
C ILE A 25 -0.30 -3.96 12.34
N TRP A 26 0.60 -2.98 12.28
CA TRP A 26 2.03 -3.18 12.46
C TRP A 26 2.38 -3.76 13.84
N ASN A 27 1.75 -3.24 14.89
CA ASN A 27 1.94 -3.70 16.26
C ASN A 27 1.35 -5.09 16.45
N SER A 28 0.12 -5.35 15.98
CA SER A 28 -0.49 -6.67 16.06
C SER A 28 0.31 -7.75 15.32
N MET A 29 0.92 -7.42 14.18
CA MET A 29 1.86 -8.33 13.50
C MET A 29 3.07 -8.66 14.38
N GLY A 30 3.64 -7.65 15.05
CA GLY A 30 4.75 -7.86 15.98
C GLY A 30 4.37 -8.73 17.19
N GLU A 31 3.21 -8.47 17.79
CA GLU A 31 2.70 -9.18 18.96
C GLU A 31 2.43 -10.67 18.68
N CYS A 32 1.99 -11.01 17.47
CA CYS A 32 1.77 -12.40 17.07
C CYS A 32 3.03 -13.10 16.51
N GLY A 33 4.18 -12.42 16.51
CA GLY A 33 5.44 -12.94 16.00
C GLY A 33 5.52 -13.04 14.48
N ALA A 34 4.68 -12.29 13.75
CA ALA A 34 4.76 -12.20 12.30
C ALA A 34 5.99 -11.38 11.87
N LEU A 35 6.58 -11.80 10.75
CA LEU A 35 7.69 -11.07 10.11
C LEU A 35 7.11 -9.83 9.42
N ARG A 36 7.72 -8.67 9.64
CA ARG A 36 7.15 -7.38 9.21
C ARG A 36 7.88 -6.77 8.03
N THR A 37 9.15 -7.15 7.83
CA THR A 37 9.96 -6.66 6.71
C THR A 37 10.47 -7.81 5.85
N PRO A 38 10.92 -7.53 4.61
CA PRO A 38 11.62 -8.50 3.79
C PRO A 38 12.84 -9.10 4.49
N GLU A 39 13.58 -8.27 5.24
CA GLU A 39 14.78 -8.67 5.97
C GLU A 39 14.43 -9.64 7.12
N ASP A 40 13.35 -9.36 7.86
CA ASP A 40 12.82 -10.29 8.88
C ASP A 40 12.48 -11.65 8.24
N ALA A 41 11.93 -11.61 7.02
CA ALA A 41 11.59 -12.78 6.22
C ALA A 41 12.78 -13.43 5.49
N LYS A 42 13.99 -12.89 5.62
CA LYS A 42 15.20 -13.31 4.88
C LYS A 42 14.99 -13.32 3.36
N LEU A 43 14.16 -12.41 2.86
CA LEU A 43 13.93 -12.19 1.44
C LEU A 43 14.90 -11.15 0.90
N ASP A 44 15.29 -11.33 -0.36
CA ASP A 44 16.03 -10.30 -1.08
C ASP A 44 15.14 -9.07 -1.29
N SER A 45 15.68 -7.88 -1.00
CA SER A 45 14.93 -6.62 -1.07
C SER A 45 14.51 -6.31 -2.51
N ASN A 46 15.35 -6.61 -3.51
CA ASN A 46 14.99 -6.38 -4.91
C ASN A 46 13.90 -7.36 -5.35
N PHE A 47 13.98 -8.62 -4.94
CA PHE A 47 12.93 -9.61 -5.17
C PHE A 47 11.59 -9.17 -4.58
N TYR A 48 11.58 -8.65 -3.34
CA TYR A 48 10.36 -8.14 -2.71
C TYR A 48 9.80 -6.92 -3.45
N LYS A 49 10.67 -5.99 -3.88
CA LYS A 49 10.27 -4.81 -4.68
C LYS A 49 9.67 -5.22 -6.02
N ASP A 50 10.27 -6.19 -6.71
CA ASP A 50 9.72 -6.75 -7.95
C ASP A 50 8.37 -7.41 -7.70
N ALA A 51 8.23 -8.19 -6.62
CA ALA A 51 6.96 -8.79 -6.26
C ALA A 51 5.86 -7.73 -6.08
N LEU A 52 6.14 -6.62 -5.39
CA LEU A 52 5.20 -5.51 -5.25
C LEU A 52 4.89 -4.83 -6.60
N ARG A 53 5.92 -4.61 -7.43
CA ARG A 53 5.78 -3.97 -8.75
C ARG A 53 4.87 -4.76 -9.68
N TYR A 54 5.05 -6.07 -9.71
CA TYR A 54 4.36 -6.96 -10.65
C TYR A 54 3.08 -7.60 -10.08
N ALA A 55 2.82 -7.49 -8.77
CA ALA A 55 1.63 -8.05 -8.12
C ALA A 55 0.31 -7.63 -8.78
N ARG A 56 0.26 -6.39 -9.32
CA ARG A 56 -0.91 -5.87 -10.04
C ARG A 56 -1.29 -6.65 -11.30
N PHE A 57 -0.35 -7.41 -11.88
CA PHE A 57 -0.60 -8.20 -13.09
C PHE A 57 -1.01 -9.66 -12.79
N ILE A 58 -1.01 -10.08 -11.52
CA ILE A 58 -1.27 -11.48 -11.14
C ILE A 58 -2.75 -11.84 -11.28
N ARG A 59 -3.66 -10.88 -11.06
CA ARG A 59 -5.11 -11.12 -11.11
C ARG A 59 -5.80 -9.97 -11.83
N ASP A 60 -6.87 -10.28 -12.54
CA ASP A 60 -7.73 -9.29 -13.18
C ASP A 60 -8.60 -8.56 -12.13
N ARG A 61 -7.98 -7.66 -11.37
CA ARG A 61 -8.61 -6.83 -10.34
C ARG A 61 -7.93 -5.48 -10.29
N TYR A 62 -8.71 -4.42 -10.08
CA TYR A 62 -8.18 -3.10 -9.80
C TYR A 62 -7.95 -2.89 -8.30
N THR A 63 -6.72 -2.61 -7.91
CA THR A 63 -6.27 -2.47 -6.51
C THR A 63 -5.52 -1.16 -6.28
N ILE A 64 -5.07 -0.92 -5.04
CA ILE A 64 -4.25 0.26 -4.71
C ILE A 64 -2.91 0.26 -5.46
N LEU A 65 -2.38 -0.91 -5.81
CA LEU A 65 -1.15 -1.04 -6.58
C LEU A 65 -1.35 -0.60 -8.05
N ASP A 66 -2.55 -0.81 -8.60
CA ASP A 66 -2.91 -0.29 -9.92
C ASP A 66 -2.97 1.23 -9.90
N LEU A 67 -3.66 1.81 -8.90
CA LEU A 67 -3.73 3.26 -8.73
C LEU A 67 -2.33 3.88 -8.58
N ALA A 68 -1.47 3.30 -7.74
CA ALA A 68 -0.11 3.77 -7.53
C ALA A 68 0.75 3.63 -8.81
N GLY A 69 0.59 2.55 -9.56
CA GLY A 69 1.30 2.32 -10.81
C GLY A 69 0.87 3.30 -11.90
N ASP A 70 -0.43 3.48 -12.08
CA ASP A 70 -1.01 4.35 -13.12
C ASP A 70 -0.79 5.84 -12.83
N SER A 71 -0.57 6.20 -11.55
CA SER A 71 -0.19 7.55 -11.13
C SER A 71 1.33 7.81 -11.12
N ASN A 72 2.16 6.85 -11.55
CA ASN A 72 3.63 6.91 -11.49
C ASN A 72 4.19 7.12 -10.06
N GLN A 73 3.44 6.75 -9.02
CA GLN A 73 3.87 6.88 -7.62
C GLN A 73 4.43 5.59 -7.03
N LEU A 74 4.15 4.44 -7.66
CA LEU A 74 4.51 3.12 -7.14
C LEU A 74 6.00 3.00 -6.80
N ASP A 75 6.88 3.46 -7.68
CA ASP A 75 8.33 3.37 -7.47
C ASP A 75 8.81 4.17 -6.27
N GLY A 76 8.19 5.31 -5.98
CA GLY A 76 8.50 6.09 -4.78
C GLY A 76 8.01 5.41 -3.50
N LEU A 77 6.90 4.66 -3.58
CA LEU A 77 6.27 4.00 -2.44
C LEU A 77 6.95 2.66 -2.08
N ILE A 78 7.54 1.96 -3.05
CA ILE A 78 8.21 0.67 -2.82
C ILE A 78 9.71 0.80 -2.54
N ASN A 79 10.29 1.99 -2.73
CA ASN A 79 11.69 2.29 -2.42
C ASN A 79 11.86 2.76 -0.97
N VAL A 80 11.50 1.87 -0.04
CA VAL A 80 11.77 2.02 1.41
C VAL A 80 13.03 1.26 1.79
#